data_AF-A0A495S583-F1
#
_entry.id   AF-A0A495S583-F1
#
_cell.length_a   1.000
_cell.length_b   1.000
_cell.length_c   1.000
_cell.angle_alpha   90.00
_cell.angle_beta   90.00
_cell.angle_gamma   90.00
#
_symmetry.space_group_name_H-M   'P 1'
#
loop_
_entity.id
_entity.type
_entity.pdbx_description
1 polymer ?
#
loop_
_entity_poly.entity_id
_entity_poly.type
_entity_poly.pdbx_seq_one_letter_code
_entity_poly.pdbx_strand_id
1 'polypeptide(L)'
;MNWVNQLLEMPLLCGSIFIIVGFILYGYPPKKINYLYGYRTSSSMKNSEVWTFSQKYASVKMIQSGFILLVVSFAGLFLILMRIKI
;
A
#
# COMPACT_ATOMS: atom_id res chain seq x y z
N MET A 1 27.53 2.48 -7.19
CA MET A 1 26.57 3.52 -6.74
C MET A 1 25.16 3.39 -7.34
N ASN A 2 24.89 2.50 -8.32
CA ASN A 2 23.58 2.44 -9.00
C ASN A 2 22.51 1.63 -8.23
N TRP A 3 22.93 0.62 -7.47
CA TRP A 3 22.00 -0.28 -6.76
C TRP A 3 21.18 0.39 -5.66
N VAL A 4 21.72 1.43 -5.02
CA VAL A 4 21.01 2.14 -3.94
C VAL A 4 19.86 2.98 -4.51
N ASN A 5 20.06 3.62 -5.67
CA ASN A 5 19.00 4.37 -6.35
C ASN A 5 17.89 3.43 -6.83
N GLN A 6 18.27 2.30 -7.44
CA GLN A 6 17.34 1.24 -7.83
C GLN A 6 16.53 0.68 -6.64
N LEU A 7 17.14 0.60 -5.45
CA LEU A 7 16.47 0.15 -4.24
C LEU A 7 15.39 1.13 -3.74
N LEU A 8 15.52 2.43 -4.02
CA LEU A 8 14.58 3.47 -3.58
C LEU A 8 13.44 3.71 -4.57
N GLU A 9 13.65 3.40 -5.85
CA GLU A 9 12.62 3.47 -6.90
C GLU A 9 11.48 2.45 -6.67
N MET A 10 11.81 1.26 -6.17
CA MET A 10 10.82 0.20 -5.94
C MET A 10 9.78 0.56 -4.85
N PRO A 11 10.17 1.02 -3.64
CA PRO A 11 9.22 1.52 -2.65
C PRO A 11 8.39 2.71 -3.16
N LEU A 12 8.95 3.59 -4.00
CA LEU A 12 8.21 4.70 -4.59
C LEU A 12 7.06 4.20 -5.48
N LEU A 13 7.37 3.27 -6.39
CA LEU A 13 6.38 2.67 -7.29
C LEU A 13 5.33 1.87 -6.51
N CYS A 14 5.77 0.96 -5.65
CA CYS A 14 4.88 0.12 -4.84
C CYS A 14 4.00 0.96 -3.91
N GLY A 15 4.57 1.99 -3.26
CA GLY A 15 3.83 2.90 -2.39
C GLY A 15 2.74 3.66 -3.14
N SER A 16 3.05 4.17 -4.33
CA SER A 16 2.09 4.84 -5.19
C SER A 16 0.95 3.91 -5.61
N ILE A 17 1.28 2.69 -6.05
CA ILE A 17 0.28 1.67 -6.41
C ILE A 17 -0.60 1.33 -5.20
N PHE A 18 -0.01 1.16 -4.01
CA PHE A 18 -0.74 0.83 -2.79
C PHE A 18 -1.74 1.92 -2.40
N ILE A 19 -1.36 3.19 -2.53
CA ILE A 19 -2.28 4.30 -2.27
C ILE A 19 -3.44 4.30 -3.26
N ILE A 20 -3.15 4.18 -4.57
CA ILE A 20 -4.18 4.18 -5.63
C ILE A 20 -5.16 3.01 -5.43
N VAL A 21 -4.64 1.80 -5.31
CA VAL A 21 -5.47 0.59 -5.14
C VAL A 21 -6.20 0.63 -3.79
N GLY A 22 -5.57 1.15 -2.74
CA GLY A 22 -6.19 1.36 -1.45
C GLY A 22 -7.39 2.30 -1.52
N PHE A 23 -7.28 3.43 -2.24
CA PHE A 23 -8.43 4.33 -2.47
C PHE A 23 -9.53 3.68 -3.30
N ILE A 24 -9.17 2.92 -4.35
CA ILE A 24 -10.15 2.15 -5.14
C ILE A 24 -10.90 1.16 -4.24
N LEU A 25 -10.19 0.42 -3.39
CA LEU A 25 -10.81 -0.55 -2.47
C LEU A 25 -11.65 0.13 -1.39
N TYR A 26 -11.27 1.32 -0.93
CA TYR A 26 -12.04 2.09 0.04
C TYR A 26 -13.36 2.60 -0.55
N GLY A 27 -13.33 3.13 -1.79
CA GLY A 27 -14.50 3.68 -2.48
C GLY A 27 -15.40 2.62 -3.12
N TYR A 28 -14.80 1.54 -3.63
CA TYR A 28 -15.48 0.48 -4.37
C TYR A 28 -15.18 -0.91 -3.80
N PRO A 29 -15.43 -1.16 -2.49
CA PRO A 29 -15.20 -2.48 -1.94
C PRO A 29 -16.17 -3.49 -2.56
N PRO A 30 -15.75 -4.77 -2.72
CA PRO A 30 -16.64 -5.82 -3.19
C PRO A 30 -17.80 -6.00 -2.20
N LYS A 31 -19.05 -5.84 -2.66
CA LYS A 31 -20.25 -5.89 -1.81
C LYS A 31 -20.62 -7.29 -1.30
N LYS A 32 -20.07 -8.32 -1.94
CA LYS A 32 -20.23 -9.73 -1.57
C LYS A 32 -18.86 -10.38 -1.52
N ILE A 33 -18.76 -11.49 -0.79
CA ILE A 33 -17.54 -12.32 -0.76
C ILE A 33 -17.16 -12.65 -2.21
N ASN A 34 -15.96 -12.25 -2.60
CA ASN A 34 -15.44 -12.40 -3.95
C ASN A 34 -14.07 -13.07 -3.87
N TYR A 35 -13.89 -14.16 -4.61
CA TYR A 35 -12.64 -14.93 -4.57
C TYR A 35 -11.53 -14.33 -5.44
N LEU A 36 -11.83 -13.36 -6.30
CA LEU A 36 -10.88 -12.70 -7.19
C LEU A 36 -10.40 -11.34 -6.64
N TYR A 37 -11.25 -10.62 -5.91
CA TYR A 37 -11.00 -9.24 -5.48
C TYR A 37 -11.35 -9.00 -4.00
N GLY A 38 -10.57 -8.13 -3.34
CA GLY A 38 -10.72 -7.76 -1.93
C GLY A 38 -9.74 -8.45 -0.98
N TYR A 39 -9.86 -8.15 0.30
CA TYR A 39 -9.13 -8.79 1.39
C TYR A 39 -9.75 -10.15 1.73
N ARG A 40 -9.09 -11.23 1.31
CA ARG A 40 -9.65 -12.60 1.24
C ARG A 40 -9.04 -13.56 2.26
N THR A 41 -8.90 -13.14 3.51
CA THR A 41 -8.51 -14.08 4.59
C THR A 41 -9.72 -14.91 5.00
N SER A 42 -9.49 -16.15 5.49
CA SER A 42 -10.57 -17.01 5.99
C SER A 42 -11.40 -16.34 7.09
N SER A 43 -10.76 -15.50 7.92
CA SER A 43 -11.44 -14.71 8.94
C SER A 43 -12.29 -13.58 8.34
N SER A 44 -11.81 -12.89 7.30
CA SER A 44 -12.55 -11.82 6.63
C SER A 44 -13.77 -12.33 5.87
N MET A 45 -13.74 -13.57 5.38
CA MET A 45 -14.82 -14.16 4.57
C MET A 45 -15.88 -14.91 5.39
N LYS A 46 -15.84 -14.82 6.73
CA LYS A 46 -16.73 -15.59 7.62
C LYS A 46 -18.22 -15.31 7.39
N ASN A 47 -18.58 -14.04 7.21
CA ASN A 47 -19.94 -13.60 6.89
C ASN A 47 -19.90 -12.22 6.21
N SER A 48 -21.03 -11.73 5.72
CA SER A 48 -21.16 -10.47 4.97
C SER A 48 -20.80 -9.22 5.79
N GLU A 49 -21.09 -9.21 7.08
CA GLU A 49 -20.81 -8.08 7.97
C GLU A 49 -19.29 -7.96 8.22
N VAL A 50 -18.66 -9.07 8.60
CA VAL A 50 -17.21 -9.17 8.77
C VAL A 50 -16.48 -8.86 7.47
N TRP A 51 -17.01 -9.33 6.34
CA TRP A 51 -16.47 -9.01 5.03
C TRP A 51 -16.46 -7.50 4.78
N THR A 52 -17.60 -6.83 4.96
CA THR A 52 -17.75 -5.39 4.73
C THR A 52 -16.80 -4.57 5.61
N PHE A 53 -16.74 -4.91 6.91
CA PHE A 53 -15.81 -4.28 7.84
C PHE A 53 -14.35 -4.48 7.42
N SER A 54 -13.98 -5.72 7.09
CA SER A 54 -12.61 -6.08 6.77
C SER A 54 -12.12 -5.43 5.48
N GLN A 55 -12.98 -5.27 4.46
CA GLN A 55 -12.60 -4.55 3.23
C GLN A 55 -12.25 -3.10 3.53
N LYS A 56 -13.09 -2.41 4.31
CA LYS A 56 -12.86 -1.01 4.68
C LYS A 56 -11.60 -0.87 5.54
N TYR A 57 -11.42 -1.74 6.54
CA TYR A 57 -10.21 -1.75 7.36
C TYR A 57 -8.95 -2.01 6.52
N ALA A 58 -8.96 -3.03 5.66
CA ALA A 58 -7.82 -3.38 4.83
C ALA A 58 -7.46 -2.26 3.85
N SER A 59 -8.44 -1.58 3.25
CA SER A 59 -8.19 -0.45 2.36
C SER A 59 -7.44 0.69 3.06
N VAL A 60 -7.84 1.06 4.29
CA VAL A 60 -7.14 2.07 5.09
C VAL A 60 -5.72 1.62 5.42
N LYS A 61 -5.53 0.34 5.80
CA LYS A 61 -4.20 -0.20 6.05
C LYS A 61 -3.31 -0.21 4.81
N MET A 62 -3.87 -0.51 3.64
CA MET A 62 -3.16 -0.47 2.38
C MET A 62 -2.68 0.96 2.03
N ILE A 63 -3.55 1.96 2.23
CA ILE A 63 -3.20 3.38 2.05
C ILE A 63 -2.08 3.79 3.03
N GLN A 64 -2.21 3.45 4.32
CA GLN A 64 -1.20 3.74 5.34
C GLN A 64 0.17 3.13 4.97
N SER A 65 0.19 1.85 4.58
CA SER A 65 1.41 1.19 4.12
C SER A 65 2.01 1.85 2.88
N GLY A 66 1.17 2.30 1.94
CA GLY A 66 1.63 3.03 0.78
C GLY A 66 2.34 4.35 1.13
N PHE A 67 1.78 5.13 2.06
CA PHE A 67 2.44 6.34 2.56
C PHE A 67 3.76 6.03 3.29
N ILE A 68 3.82 4.96 4.08
CA ILE A 68 5.07 4.54 4.74
C ILE A 68 6.15 4.25 3.69
N LEU A 69 5.81 3.52 2.61
CA LEU A 69 6.75 3.21 1.53
C LEU A 69 7.25 4.48 0.82
N LEU A 70 6.38 5.47 0.58
CA LEU A 70 6.77 6.75 0.02
C LEU A 70 7.74 7.51 0.94
N VAL A 71 7.43 7.59 2.24
CA VAL A 71 8.29 8.27 3.22
C VAL A 71 9.67 7.62 3.28
N VAL A 72 9.75 6.29 3.28
CA VAL A 72 11.03 5.57 3.25
C VAL A 72 11.82 5.88 1.99
N SER A 73 11.18 5.90 0.82
CA SER A 73 11.85 6.25 -0.45
C SER A 73 12.40 7.68 -0.44
N PHE A 74 11.58 8.66 -0.07
CA PHE A 74 11.99 10.06 -0.05
C PHE A 74 13.05 10.35 1.01
N ALA A 75 12.95 9.72 2.19
CA ALA A 75 13.98 9.83 3.23
C ALA A 75 15.33 9.29 2.74
N GLY A 76 15.33 8.14 2.07
CA GLY A 76 16.53 7.57 1.46
C GLY A 76 17.14 8.49 0.39
N LEU A 77 16.31 9.05 -0.49
CA LEU A 77 16.77 9.99 -1.51
C LEU A 77 17.39 11.25 -0.89
N PHE A 78 16.75 11.81 0.15
CA PHE A 78 17.24 12.97 0.87
C PHE A 78 18.63 12.72 1.50
N LEU A 79 18.83 11.57 2.15
CA LEU A 79 20.12 11.18 2.72
C LEU A 79 21.21 11.07 1.65
N ILE A 80 20.90 10.51 0.47
CA ILE A 80 21.85 10.41 -0.64
C ILE A 80 22.23 11.80 -1.15
N LEU A 81 21.25 12.69 -1.33
CA LEU A 81 21.49 14.05 -1.78
C LEU A 81 22.38 14.84 -0.81
N MET A 82 22.18 14.67 0.50
CA MET A 82 23.05 15.27 1.51
C MET A 82 24.48 14.74 1.44
N ARG A 83 24.65 13.44 1.17
CA ARG A 83 25.98 12.82 1.02
C ARG A 83 26.74 13.34 -0.21
N ILE A 84 26.07 13.60 -1.33
CA ILE A 84 26.71 14.08 -2.57
C ILE A 84 27.19 15.54 -2.42
N LYS A 85 26.58 16.31 -1.51
CA LYS A 85 26.89 17.72 -1.29
C LYS A 85 28.08 17.98 -0.35
N ILE A 86 28.66 16.95 0.26
CA ILE A 86 29.83 17.01 1.17
C ILE A 86 31.05 16.47 0.42
#